data_AF-A0A373IYP9-F1
#
_entry.id   AF-A0A373IYP9-F1
#
_cell.length_a   1.000
_cell.length_b   1.000
_cell.length_c   1.000
_cell.angle_alpha   90.00
_cell.angle_beta   90.00
_cell.angle_gamma   90.00
#
_symmetry.space_group_name_H-M   'P 1'
#
loop_
_entity.id
_entity.type
_entity.pdbx_description
1 polymer ?
#
loop_
_entity_poly.entity_id
_entity_poly.type
_entity_poly.pdbx_seq_one_letter_code
_entity_poly.pdbx_strand_id
1 'polypeptide(L)'
;MISWEEEGRIYKFVEIKNTLILSRKVQSGFLYDQVKETIESEANHGWRLTQVIIPNKGKHSISGKKRLRLGAFFPWCYQLIFEKDEKENVLYEYKFYRVPLETKAQGSNVDCKDDFYMVKDFLLSMTDNDWKFKQIVIPFDEKKGIYCTLGYEVIFERKK
;
A
#
# COMPACT_ATOMS: atom_id res chain seq x y z
N MET A 1 3.32 8.56 15.82
CA MET A 1 2.16 9.26 15.22
C MET A 1 2.48 10.74 15.23
N ILE A 2 2.30 11.41 14.10
CA ILE A 2 2.44 12.87 13.97
C ILE A 2 1.11 13.38 13.44
N SER A 3 0.56 14.46 13.99
CA SER A 3 -0.68 15.09 13.52
C SER A 3 -0.49 16.59 13.28
N TRP A 4 -1.24 17.14 12.33
CA TRP A 4 -1.26 18.57 12.01
C TRP A 4 -2.65 19.00 11.56
N GLU A 5 -2.92 20.30 11.56
CA GLU A 5 -4.22 20.87 11.16
C GLU A 5 -4.04 21.78 9.94
N GLU A 6 -4.96 21.69 8.99
CA GLU A 6 -5.04 22.56 7.83
C GLU A 6 -6.51 22.77 7.45
N GLU A 7 -6.94 24.03 7.34
CA GLU A 7 -8.30 24.42 6.93
C GLU A 7 -9.45 23.74 7.73
N GLY A 8 -9.25 23.49 9.03
CA GLY A 8 -10.24 22.85 9.92
C GLY A 8 -10.31 21.33 9.79
N ARG A 9 -9.33 20.70 9.12
CA ARG A 9 -9.13 19.26 9.10
C ARG A 9 -7.88 18.89 9.87
N ILE A 10 -7.97 17.80 10.62
CA ILE A 10 -6.81 17.20 11.28
C ILE A 10 -6.28 16.09 10.39
N TYR A 11 -5.00 16.13 10.15
CA TYR A 11 -4.25 15.09 9.48
C TYR A 11 -3.43 14.30 10.49
N LYS A 12 -3.20 13.03 10.19
CA LYS A 12 -2.22 12.23 10.92
C LYS A 12 -1.41 11.34 10.01
N PHE A 13 -0.22 11.04 10.50
CA PHE A 13 0.74 10.16 9.88
C PHE A 13 1.01 8.94 10.76
N VAL A 14 0.89 7.76 10.14
CA VAL A 14 1.15 6.46 10.76
C VAL A 14 2.18 5.72 9.93
N GLU A 15 3.25 5.25 10.57
CA GLU A 15 4.29 4.45 9.91
C GLU A 15 4.22 3.01 10.38
N ILE A 16 4.09 2.09 9.44
CA ILE A 16 4.07 0.65 9.67
C ILE A 16 5.43 0.11 9.27
N LYS A 17 6.27 -0.16 10.26
CA LYS A 17 7.64 -0.66 10.05
C LYS A 17 7.66 -2.18 10.02
N ASN A 18 8.44 -2.73 9.10
CA ASN A 18 8.80 -4.13 9.16
C ASN A 18 9.79 -4.35 10.32
N THR A 19 9.31 -4.92 11.42
CA THR A 19 10.13 -5.26 12.61
C THR A 19 10.82 -6.62 12.48
N LEU A 20 10.48 -7.41 11.46
CA LEU A 20 10.87 -8.82 11.30
C LEU A 20 11.99 -9.05 10.26
N ILE A 21 12.65 -7.98 9.80
CA ILE A 21 13.61 -7.96 8.67
C ILE A 21 14.79 -8.95 8.82
N LEU A 22 15.06 -9.44 10.04
CA LEU A 22 16.14 -10.41 10.30
C LEU A 22 15.65 -11.85 10.51
N SER A 23 14.34 -12.10 10.46
CA SER A 23 13.77 -13.44 10.67
C SER A 23 13.46 -14.11 9.32
N ARG A 24 13.95 -15.33 9.12
CA ARG A 24 13.69 -16.14 7.90
C ARG A 24 12.24 -16.63 7.77
N LYS A 25 11.28 -16.04 8.50
CA LYS A 25 9.90 -16.52 8.67
C LYS A 25 8.83 -15.52 8.23
N VAL A 26 9.19 -14.44 7.55
CA VAL A 26 8.19 -13.45 7.09
C VAL A 26 7.33 -14.05 5.98
N GLN A 27 6.01 -14.06 6.19
CA GLN A 27 5.04 -14.49 5.20
C GLN A 27 4.88 -13.42 4.11
N SER A 28 4.50 -13.87 2.91
CA SER A 28 4.27 -12.98 1.78
C SER A 28 3.07 -12.07 2.06
N GLY A 29 3.26 -10.75 1.99
CA GLY A 29 2.21 -9.76 2.24
C GLY A 29 1.99 -9.39 3.69
N PHE A 30 2.77 -9.93 4.62
CA PHE A 30 2.59 -9.72 6.06
C PHE A 30 2.49 -8.23 6.44
N LEU A 31 3.38 -7.37 5.93
CA LEU A 31 3.36 -5.96 6.29
C LEU A 31 2.18 -5.22 5.64
N TYR A 32 1.78 -5.65 4.45
CA TYR A 32 0.64 -5.04 3.78
C TYR A 32 -0.70 -5.47 4.40
N ASP A 33 -0.78 -6.65 5.00
CA ASP A 33 -1.95 -7.02 5.79
C ASP A 33 -2.08 -6.13 7.03
N GLN A 34 -0.97 -5.78 7.69
CA GLN A 34 -0.97 -4.77 8.76
C GLN A 34 -1.41 -3.38 8.27
N VAL A 35 -1.11 -3.02 7.01
CA VAL A 35 -1.62 -1.79 6.40
C VAL A 35 -3.15 -1.80 6.33
N LYS A 36 -3.74 -2.90 5.85
CA LYS A 36 -5.21 -3.04 5.76
C LYS A 36 -5.86 -2.96 7.15
N GLU A 37 -5.34 -3.71 8.11
CA GLU A 37 -5.81 -3.71 9.49
C GLU A 37 -5.75 -2.31 10.11
N THR A 38 -4.66 -1.58 9.87
CA THR A 38 -4.51 -0.20 10.36
C THR A 38 -5.52 0.73 9.70
N ILE A 39 -5.73 0.63 8.38
CA ILE A 39 -6.73 1.44 7.66
C ILE A 39 -8.12 1.19 8.23
N GLU A 40 -8.53 -0.07 8.37
CA GLU A 40 -9.84 -0.44 8.91
C GLU A 40 -10.02 0.00 10.37
N SER A 41 -8.99 -0.19 11.21
CA SER A 41 -9.00 0.26 12.60
C SER A 41 -9.19 1.77 12.70
N GLU A 42 -8.45 2.54 11.91
CA GLU A 42 -8.50 3.99 11.95
C GLU A 42 -9.81 4.55 11.38
N ALA A 43 -10.35 3.90 10.36
CA ALA A 43 -11.66 4.20 9.79
C ALA A 43 -12.78 4.11 10.82
N ASN A 44 -12.72 3.13 11.74
CA ASN A 44 -13.67 2.98 12.85
C ASN A 44 -13.58 4.11 13.89
N HIS A 45 -12.54 4.93 13.85
CA HIS A 45 -12.35 6.11 14.70
C HIS A 45 -12.60 7.44 13.94
N GLY A 46 -13.20 7.36 12.75
CA GLY A 46 -13.54 8.50 11.89
C GLY A 46 -12.36 9.07 11.11
N TRP A 47 -11.24 8.35 11.04
CA TRP A 47 -10.11 8.75 10.21
C TRP A 47 -10.30 8.23 8.79
N ARG A 48 -10.33 9.13 7.82
CA ARG A 48 -10.35 8.77 6.41
C ARG A 48 -8.91 8.60 5.94
N LEU A 49 -8.59 7.49 5.31
CA LEU A 49 -7.33 7.32 4.61
C LEU A 49 -7.23 8.41 3.55
N THR A 50 -6.08 9.03 3.39
CA THR A 50 -5.78 9.94 2.27
C THR A 50 -4.88 9.24 1.29
N GLN A 51 -3.81 8.60 1.80
CA GLN A 51 -2.80 7.97 0.96
C GLN A 51 -2.04 6.87 1.70
N VAL A 52 -1.77 5.78 0.99
CA VAL A 52 -0.74 4.79 1.30
C VAL A 52 0.53 5.16 0.52
N ILE A 53 1.62 5.37 1.23
CA ILE A 53 2.92 5.73 0.68
C ILE A 53 3.87 4.54 0.88
N ILE A 54 4.54 4.16 -0.20
CA ILE A 54 5.65 3.22 -0.16
C ILE A 54 6.92 4.06 -0.30
N PRO A 55 7.59 4.41 0.82
CA PRO A 55 8.77 5.27 0.77
C PRO A 55 9.87 4.62 -0.05
N ASN A 56 10.40 5.38 -1.01
CA ASN A 56 11.57 4.98 -1.76
C ASN A 56 12.81 5.14 -0.87
N LYS A 57 13.40 4.04 -0.41
CA LYS A 57 14.77 4.12 0.13
C LYS A 57 15.76 4.27 -1.02
N GLY A 58 16.04 5.51 -1.40
CA GLY A 58 17.36 5.86 -1.92
C GLY A 58 18.41 5.42 -0.90
N LYS A 59 19.51 4.81 -1.34
CA LYS A 59 20.50 4.25 -0.41
C LYS A 59 21.06 5.31 0.54
N HIS A 60 21.09 5.00 1.83
CA HIS A 60 22.25 5.37 2.63
C HIS A 60 23.41 4.46 2.21
N SER A 61 24.46 5.04 1.67
CA SER A 61 25.76 4.39 1.50
C SER A 61 26.28 3.99 2.88
N ILE A 62 26.04 2.76 3.30
CA ILE A 62 26.80 2.18 4.42
C ILE A 62 28.16 1.80 3.86
N SER A 63 29.17 2.47 4.38
CA SER A 63 30.58 2.26 4.08
C SER A 63 31.00 0.81 4.35
N GLY A 64 31.92 0.32 3.53
CA GLY A 64 32.68 -0.91 3.82
C GLY A 64 32.05 -2.21 3.31
N LYS A 65 32.52 -2.65 2.13
CA LYS A 65 32.50 -4.06 1.68
C LYS A 65 31.14 -4.72 1.39
N LYS A 66 30.39 -4.13 0.46
CA LYS A 66 29.79 -4.82 -0.72
C LYS A 66 28.92 -3.78 -1.43
N ARG A 67 29.24 -3.46 -2.69
CA ARG A 67 28.37 -2.64 -3.54
C ARG A 67 27.01 -3.34 -3.66
N LEU A 68 26.03 -2.97 -2.84
CA LEU A 68 24.63 -3.13 -3.25
C LEU A 68 24.51 -2.36 -4.57
N ARG A 69 23.89 -2.92 -5.60
CA ARG A 69 23.74 -2.27 -6.92
C ARG A 69 22.87 -1.01 -6.77
N LEU A 70 23.18 0.08 -7.48
CA LEU A 70 22.33 1.29 -7.49
C LEU A 70 20.89 0.86 -7.83
N GLY A 71 19.91 1.41 -7.10
CA GLY A 71 18.49 1.18 -7.39
C GLY A 71 17.79 0.07 -6.60
N ALA A 72 18.39 -0.52 -5.56
CA ALA A 72 17.72 -1.55 -4.73
C ALA A 72 16.49 -1.00 -4.01
N PHE A 73 15.29 -1.30 -4.53
CA PHE A 73 14.01 -0.96 -3.88
C PHE A 73 13.81 -1.92 -2.70
N PHE A 74 14.10 -1.42 -1.52
CA PHE A 74 13.82 -2.08 -0.25
C PHE A 74 12.83 -1.19 0.49
N PRO A 75 11.53 -1.44 0.38
CA PRO A 75 10.55 -0.74 1.20
C PRO A 75 10.62 -1.34 2.62
N TRP A 76 11.04 -0.51 3.58
CA TRP A 76 11.19 -0.91 4.99
C TRP A 76 9.92 -0.67 5.81
N CYS A 77 9.00 0.10 5.25
CA CYS A 77 7.76 0.49 5.89
C CYS A 77 6.72 0.85 4.84
N TYR A 78 5.47 0.93 5.29
CA TYR A 78 4.44 1.73 4.67
C TYR A 78 4.20 2.96 5.53
N GLN A 79 3.81 4.04 4.88
CA GLN A 79 3.42 5.27 5.53
C GLN A 79 1.98 5.59 5.14
N LEU A 80 1.13 5.85 6.12
CA LEU A 80 -0.28 6.14 5.93
C LEU A 80 -0.54 7.57 6.34
N ILE A 81 -1.20 8.32 5.47
CA ILE A 81 -1.74 9.64 5.79
C ILE A 81 -3.24 9.47 5.93
N PHE A 82 -3.79 9.99 7.03
CA PHE A 82 -5.22 10.10 7.26
C PHE A 82 -5.62 11.54 7.45
N GLU A 83 -6.89 11.84 7.17
CA GLU A 83 -7.56 13.08 7.50
C GLU A 83 -8.82 12.81 8.34
N LYS A 84 -9.24 13.81 9.11
CA LYS A 84 -10.50 13.82 9.85
C LYS A 84 -11.02 15.25 9.92
N ASP A 85 -12.32 15.40 9.67
CA ASP A 85 -13.02 16.66 9.89
C ASP A 85 -13.56 16.65 11.33
N GLU A 86 -13.27 17.67 12.13
CA GLU A 86 -13.77 17.73 13.51
C GLU A 86 -15.27 17.99 13.58
N LYS A 87 -15.87 18.56 12.52
CA LYS A 87 -17.29 18.91 12.47
C LYS A 87 -18.15 17.76 11.99
N GLU A 88 -17.57 16.77 11.31
CA GLU A 88 -18.28 15.59 10.78
C GLU A 88 -17.80 14.30 11.46
N ASN A 89 -18.70 13.61 12.15
CA ASN A 89 -18.42 12.28 12.69
C ASN A 89 -18.79 11.17 11.69
N VAL A 90 -18.11 11.16 10.55
CA VAL A 90 -18.32 10.17 9.47
C VAL A 90 -17.35 9.01 9.62
N LEU A 91 -17.88 7.79 9.57
CA LEU A 91 -17.08 6.56 9.51
C LEU A 91 -16.87 6.13 8.06
N TYR A 92 -15.83 5.33 7.84
CA TYR A 92 -15.50 4.84 6.51
C TYR A 92 -15.39 3.31 6.51
N GLU A 93 -15.78 2.71 5.41
CA GLU A 93 -15.57 1.30 5.10
C GLU A 93 -14.59 1.20 3.93
N TYR A 94 -13.70 0.20 3.97
CA TYR A 94 -12.70 -0.02 2.92
C TYR A 94 -12.81 -1.43 2.35
N LYS A 95 -12.52 -1.54 1.05
CA LYS A 95 -12.35 -2.83 0.36
C LYS A 95 -11.02 -2.85 -0.36
N PHE A 96 -10.36 -4.01 -0.27
CA PHE A 96 -9.06 -4.25 -0.88
C PHE A 96 -9.20 -5.38 -1.89
N TYR A 97 -8.94 -5.09 -3.16
CA TYR A 97 -8.98 -6.06 -4.23
C TYR A 97 -7.59 -6.30 -4.77
N ARG A 98 -7.08 -7.53 -4.62
CA ARG A 98 -5.85 -7.94 -5.28
C ARG A 98 -6.15 -8.27 -6.72
N VAL A 99 -5.51 -7.56 -7.64
CA VAL A 99 -5.51 -7.94 -9.06
C VAL A 99 -4.38 -8.94 -9.25
N PRO A 100 -4.68 -10.21 -9.55
CA PRO A 100 -3.64 -11.21 -9.79
C PRO A 100 -2.84 -10.81 -11.04
N LEU A 101 -1.52 -10.86 -10.94
CA LEU A 101 -0.64 -10.74 -12.11
C LEU A 101 -0.79 -11.99 -12.97
N GLU A 102 -0.78 -11.87 -14.29
CA GLU A 102 -0.75 -13.03 -15.17
C GLU A 102 0.57 -13.78 -14.97
N THR A 103 0.53 -14.91 -14.26
CA THR A 103 1.64 -15.86 -14.25
C THR A 103 1.54 -16.74 -15.50
N LYS A 104 2.25 -16.38 -16.57
CA LYS A 104 2.56 -17.34 -17.65
C LYS A 104 3.82 -18.14 -17.32
N ALA A 105 3.92 -19.31 -17.94
CA ALA A 105 5.02 -20.26 -17.75
C ALA A 105 6.40 -19.58 -17.87
N GLN A 106 7.37 -20.04 -17.08
CA GLN A 106 8.75 -19.52 -17.10
C GLN A 106 9.29 -19.40 -18.53
N GLY A 107 9.62 -18.17 -18.95
CA GLY A 107 10.26 -17.89 -20.24
C GLY A 107 9.49 -16.98 -21.20
N SER A 108 8.24 -16.63 -20.93
CA SER A 108 7.52 -15.62 -21.73
C SER A 108 7.87 -14.20 -21.27
N ASN A 109 8.29 -13.34 -22.20
CA ASN A 109 8.47 -11.90 -21.96
C ASN A 109 7.10 -11.28 -21.67
N VAL A 110 6.82 -10.96 -20.41
CA VAL A 110 5.62 -10.20 -20.02
C VAL A 110 5.83 -8.75 -20.45
N ASP A 111 4.98 -8.24 -21.33
CA ASP A 111 4.92 -6.80 -21.58
C ASP A 111 4.19 -6.18 -20.38
N CYS A 112 4.84 -5.28 -19.64
CA CYS A 112 4.32 -4.67 -18.41
C CYS A 112 3.00 -3.90 -18.60
N LYS A 113 2.60 -3.69 -19.85
CA LYS A 113 1.34 -3.08 -20.26
C LYS A 113 0.14 -3.96 -19.92
N ASP A 114 0.25 -5.28 -20.04
CA ASP A 114 -0.89 -6.19 -19.94
C ASP A 114 -1.45 -6.27 -18.50
N ASP A 115 -0.57 -6.33 -17.49
CA ASP A 115 -0.99 -6.40 -16.08
C ASP A 115 -1.73 -5.12 -15.61
N PHE A 116 -1.33 -3.93 -16.09
CA PHE A 116 -2.01 -2.69 -15.73
C PHE A 116 -3.35 -2.53 -16.47
N TYR A 117 -3.47 -3.07 -17.69
CA TYR A 117 -4.77 -3.12 -18.37
C TYR A 117 -5.80 -3.93 -17.59
N MET A 118 -5.39 -5.01 -16.91
CA MET A 118 -6.30 -5.75 -16.02
C MET A 118 -6.82 -4.87 -14.87
N VAL A 119 -5.98 -4.01 -14.30
CA VAL A 119 -6.42 -3.05 -13.26
C VAL A 119 -7.40 -2.04 -13.85
N LYS A 120 -7.12 -1.54 -15.05
CA LYS A 120 -8.02 -0.61 -15.76
C LYS A 120 -9.38 -1.26 -16.03
N ASP A 121 -9.40 -2.47 -16.56
CA ASP A 121 -10.63 -3.19 -16.87
C ASP A 121 -11.40 -3.54 -15.59
N PHE A 122 -10.68 -3.93 -14.53
CA PHE A 122 -11.29 -4.13 -13.21
C PHE A 122 -11.96 -2.86 -12.68
N LEU A 123 -11.29 -1.71 -12.75
CA LEU A 123 -11.86 -0.42 -12.34
C LEU A 123 -13.09 -0.05 -13.17
N LEU A 124 -13.08 -0.33 -14.48
CA LEU A 124 -14.22 -0.08 -15.37
C LEU A 124 -15.38 -1.06 -15.13
N SER A 125 -15.11 -2.28 -14.67
CA SER A 125 -16.14 -3.27 -14.33
C SER A 125 -16.82 -3.00 -12.98
N MET A 126 -16.14 -2.27 -12.10
CA MET A 126 -16.67 -1.82 -10.82
C MET A 126 -17.53 -0.56 -11.03
N THR A 127 -18.61 -0.69 -11.80
CA THR A 127 -19.56 0.39 -12.12
C THR A 127 -20.77 0.46 -11.19
N ASP A 128 -20.72 -0.11 -9.97
CA ASP A 128 -21.91 -0.08 -9.10
C ASP A 128 -21.60 -0.12 -7.59
N ASN A 129 -22.50 0.52 -6.82
CA ASN A 129 -22.69 0.46 -5.36
C ASN A 129 -21.88 1.38 -4.43
N ASP A 130 -21.96 2.71 -4.55
CA ASP A 130 -21.47 3.69 -3.56
C ASP A 130 -19.97 3.63 -3.18
N TRP A 131 -19.22 2.67 -3.73
CA TRP A 131 -17.80 2.47 -3.50
C TRP A 131 -17.03 3.43 -4.39
N LYS A 132 -16.28 4.32 -3.75
CA LYS A 132 -15.41 5.27 -4.41
C LYS A 132 -14.01 4.68 -4.53
N PHE A 133 -13.45 4.70 -5.72
CA PHE A 133 -12.04 4.38 -5.93
C PHE A 133 -11.17 5.30 -5.05
N LYS A 134 -10.24 4.69 -4.29
CA LYS A 134 -9.34 5.42 -3.41
C LYS A 134 -7.92 5.49 -3.96
N GLN A 135 -7.31 4.34 -4.18
CA GLN A 135 -5.90 4.27 -4.57
C GLN A 135 -5.56 2.90 -5.15
N ILE A 136 -4.59 2.84 -6.07
CA ILE A 136 -3.87 1.62 -6.41
C ILE A 136 -2.54 1.62 -5.65
N VAL A 137 -2.25 0.52 -4.95
CA VAL A 137 -0.98 0.29 -4.27
C VAL A 137 -0.27 -0.89 -4.95
N ILE A 138 1.06 -0.89 -4.95
CA ILE A 138 1.87 -2.01 -5.42
C ILE A 138 2.62 -2.57 -4.21
N PRO A 139 2.00 -3.46 -3.42
CA PRO A 139 2.63 -3.98 -2.22
C PRO A 139 3.88 -4.78 -2.58
N PHE A 140 4.91 -4.69 -1.76
CA PHE A 140 6.10 -5.52 -1.92
C PHE A 140 5.90 -6.90 -1.31
N ASP A 141 6.59 -7.90 -1.87
CA ASP A 141 6.58 -9.28 -1.40
C ASP A 141 7.83 -9.55 -0.54
N GLU A 142 7.66 -9.50 0.77
CA GLU A 142 8.73 -9.68 1.77
C GLU A 142 9.39 -11.06 1.68
N LYS A 143 8.65 -12.07 1.18
CA LYS A 143 9.13 -13.45 1.07
C LYS A 143 10.05 -13.62 -0.14
N LYS A 144 9.76 -12.94 -1.25
CA LYS A 144 10.52 -13.07 -2.51
C LYS A 144 11.75 -12.15 -2.59
N GLY A 145 11.83 -11.15 -1.71
CA GLY A 145 13.02 -10.30 -1.57
C GLY A 145 12.98 -9.04 -2.43
N ILE A 146 14.16 -8.51 -2.76
CA ILE A 146 14.31 -7.18 -3.39
C ILE A 146 13.63 -7.17 -4.76
N TYR A 147 12.87 -6.11 -5.06
CA TYR A 147 12.16 -5.88 -6.33
C TYR A 147 10.96 -6.78 -6.62
N CYS A 148 10.51 -7.60 -5.67
CA CYS A 148 9.30 -8.40 -5.86
C CYS A 148 8.08 -7.70 -5.27
N THR A 149 6.98 -7.73 -6.02
CA THR A 149 5.68 -7.19 -5.61
C THR A 149 4.66 -8.31 -5.50
N LEU A 150 3.58 -8.07 -4.75
CA LEU A 150 2.42 -8.96 -4.67
C LEU A 150 1.45 -8.78 -5.85
N GLY A 151 1.77 -7.89 -6.79
CA GLY A 151 0.84 -7.37 -7.80
C GLY A 151 0.28 -6.02 -7.42
N TYR A 152 -0.92 -5.73 -7.94
CA TYR A 152 -1.66 -4.50 -7.64
C TYR A 152 -2.71 -4.78 -6.58
N GLU A 153 -2.83 -3.87 -5.61
CA GLU A 153 -3.98 -3.82 -4.72
C GLU A 153 -4.79 -2.55 -5.04
N VAL A 154 -6.08 -2.72 -5.32
CA VAL A 154 -7.01 -1.63 -5.56
C VAL A 154 -7.82 -1.40 -4.29
N ILE A 155 -7.76 -0.18 -3.77
CA ILE A 155 -8.47 0.24 -2.57
C ILE A 155 -9.70 1.03 -2.98
N PHE A 156 -10.86 0.64 -2.44
CA PHE A 156 -12.09 1.41 -2.50
C PHE A 156 -12.50 1.86 -1.09
N GLU A 157 -13.17 2.99 -1.00
CA GLU A 157 -13.73 3.53 0.23
C GLU A 157 -15.23 3.83 0.05
N ARG A 158 -15.98 3.81 1.15
CA ARG A 158 -17.36 4.28 1.19
C ARG A 158 -17.63 4.92 2.56
N LYS A 159 -18.50 5.93 2.61
CA LYS A 159 -19.00 6.47 3.89
C LYS A 159 -19.96 5.45 4.52
N LYS A 160 -19.79 5.19 5.82
CA LYS A 160 -20.66 4.31 6.61
C LYS A 160 -21.73 5.12 7.33
#